data_AF-A0A661U8Y5-F1
#
_entry.id   AF-A0A661U8Y5-F1
#
_cell.length_a   1.000
_cell.length_b   1.000
_cell.length_c   1.000
_cell.angle_alpha   90.00
_cell.angle_beta   90.00
_cell.angle_gamma   90.00
#
_symmetry.space_group_name_H-M   'P 1'
#
loop_
_entity.id
_entity.type
_entity.pdbx_description
1 polymer ?
#
loop_
_entity_poly.entity_id
_entity_poly.type
_entity_poly.pdbx_seq_one_letter_code
_entity_poly.pdbx_strand_id
1 'polypeptide(L)'
;MEQPEVLLAKKPNDPKHPRREETLVGHTEAVMDAAQYFGDLLAPHLVAATQCSCEAAKYWRKALSIAAWLHDIGKANSHFQEMLRTRDISFRQGVRHEAVSLVIAAIELDDWLENLWKEIPRWAKAGVLFAISGHHVKFPDTIERSGTGTDFTAFTGLADFGQLLNLGAEAFRLPAPPGIENRDYSLLALDDANGRPVFARLLRNVQRELDCDFTQSEKVLIGALKAALMDADLAGSALPRRGIGAESWLRERLSTSMTRGQLCDVVSKKLDSRKPWAFQNEVAEAGERTVLLEAACGSGKT
;
A
#
# COMPACT_ATOMS: atom_id res chain seq x y z
N MET A 1 -4.03 -9.16 27.01
CA MET A 1 -4.87 -8.11 26.39
C MET A 1 -6.16 -8.77 25.95
N GLU A 2 -7.31 -8.18 26.24
CA GLU A 2 -8.59 -8.72 25.73
C GLU A 2 -8.63 -8.60 24.21
N GLN A 3 -9.23 -9.61 23.55
CA GLN A 3 -9.40 -9.59 22.10
C GLN A 3 -10.35 -8.45 21.71
N PRO A 4 -10.02 -7.65 20.68
CA PRO A 4 -10.90 -6.57 20.26
C PRO A 4 -12.16 -7.12 19.60
N GLU A 5 -13.32 -6.52 19.90
CA GLU A 5 -14.58 -6.86 19.22
C GLU A 5 -14.60 -6.42 17.75
N VAL A 6 -13.94 -5.29 17.45
CA VAL A 6 -13.85 -4.69 16.11
C VAL A 6 -12.39 -4.40 15.78
N LEU A 7 -11.92 -4.75 14.59
CA LEU A 7 -10.57 -4.42 14.12
C LEU A 7 -10.54 -3.00 13.55
N LEU A 8 -9.61 -2.17 14.04
CA LEU A 8 -9.47 -0.77 13.63
C LEU A 8 -8.31 -0.60 12.64
N ALA A 9 -8.49 0.23 11.61
CA ALA A 9 -7.42 0.69 10.74
C ALA A 9 -6.78 1.99 11.25
N LYS A 10 -7.55 2.80 11.97
CA LYS A 10 -7.21 4.15 12.43
C LYS A 10 -7.84 4.42 13.78
N LYS A 11 -7.28 5.39 14.51
CA LYS A 11 -7.84 5.81 15.80
C LYS A 11 -9.22 6.46 15.57
N PRO A 12 -10.31 5.91 16.14
CA PRO A 12 -11.63 6.46 15.96
C PRO A 12 -11.82 7.74 16.78
N ASN A 13 -12.68 8.63 16.30
CA ASN A 13 -13.10 9.81 17.06
C ASN A 13 -14.00 9.42 18.24
N ASP A 14 -14.91 8.45 18.03
CA ASP A 14 -15.69 7.80 19.09
C ASP A 14 -15.27 6.32 19.20
N PRO A 15 -14.50 5.94 20.24
CA PRO A 15 -14.07 4.55 20.43
C PRO A 15 -15.19 3.53 20.59
N LYS A 16 -16.41 3.95 20.98
CA LYS A 16 -17.55 3.05 21.14
C LYS A 16 -18.30 2.79 19.83
N HIS A 17 -18.19 3.73 18.89
CA HIS A 17 -18.89 3.68 17.61
C HIS A 17 -17.93 4.10 16.49
N PRO A 18 -16.91 3.27 16.17
CA PRO A 18 -15.99 3.59 15.10
C PRO A 18 -16.75 3.72 13.78
N ARG A 19 -16.43 4.75 12.99
CA ARG A 19 -17.00 4.90 11.65
C ARG A 19 -16.48 3.80 10.74
N ARG A 20 -17.22 3.47 9.68
CA ARG A 20 -16.85 2.40 8.75
C ARG A 20 -15.41 2.58 8.23
N GLU A 21 -15.03 3.78 7.82
CA GLU A 21 -13.68 4.11 7.32
C GLU A 21 -12.56 4.09 8.40
N GLU A 22 -12.93 3.96 9.67
CA GLU A 22 -12.01 3.79 10.79
C GLU A 22 -11.79 2.31 11.14
N THR A 23 -12.73 1.44 10.76
CA THR A 23 -12.59 -0.02 10.85
C THR A 23 -11.64 -0.55 9.79
N LEU A 24 -11.04 -1.71 10.04
CA LEU A 24 -10.14 -2.36 9.10
C LEU A 24 -10.86 -2.77 7.81
N VAL A 25 -12.04 -3.37 7.94
CA VAL A 25 -12.89 -3.76 6.80
C VAL A 25 -13.21 -2.54 5.92
N GLY A 26 -13.78 -1.48 6.50
CA GLY A 26 -14.21 -0.32 5.73
C GLY A 26 -13.06 0.51 5.17
N HIS A 27 -11.90 0.55 5.83
CA HIS A 27 -10.69 1.14 5.23
C HIS A 27 -10.23 0.34 4.01
N THR A 28 -10.15 -0.99 4.12
CA THR A 28 -9.74 -1.86 3.01
C THR A 28 -10.67 -1.72 1.81
N GLU A 29 -12.00 -1.69 2.01
CA GLU A 29 -12.97 -1.42 0.94
C GLU A 29 -12.69 -0.09 0.23
N ALA A 30 -12.52 0.99 1.00
CA ALA A 30 -12.25 2.32 0.43
C ALA A 30 -10.95 2.37 -0.38
N VAL A 31 -9.92 1.62 0.05
CA VAL A 31 -8.65 1.51 -0.68
C VAL A 31 -8.79 0.63 -1.92
N MET A 32 -9.55 -0.47 -1.86
CA MET A 32 -9.87 -1.31 -3.04
C MET A 32 -10.63 -0.51 -4.11
N ASP A 33 -11.62 0.28 -3.70
CA ASP A 33 -12.35 1.18 -4.59
C ASP A 33 -11.41 2.19 -5.25
N ALA A 34 -10.60 2.89 -4.45
CA ALA A 34 -9.62 3.85 -4.97
C ALA A 34 -8.65 3.19 -5.96
N ALA A 35 -8.13 2.01 -5.62
CA ALA A 35 -7.21 1.23 -6.44
C ALA A 35 -7.82 0.81 -7.78
N GLN A 36 -9.11 0.51 -7.82
CA GLN A 36 -9.82 0.23 -9.07
C GLN A 36 -9.79 1.45 -10.00
N TYR A 37 -10.13 2.64 -9.49
CA TYR A 37 -10.12 3.87 -10.29
C TYR A 37 -8.71 4.26 -10.75
N PHE A 38 -7.71 4.14 -9.87
CA PHE A 38 -6.31 4.33 -10.26
C PHE A 38 -5.89 3.33 -11.33
N GLY A 39 -6.25 2.05 -11.18
CA GLY A 39 -5.95 1.01 -12.15
C GLY A 39 -6.54 1.30 -13.54
N ASP A 40 -7.79 1.73 -13.58
CA ASP A 40 -8.49 2.09 -14.83
C ASP A 40 -7.88 3.32 -15.49
N LEU A 41 -7.63 4.37 -14.71
CA LEU A 41 -7.12 5.65 -15.23
C LEU A 41 -5.65 5.55 -15.65
N LEU A 42 -4.81 4.89 -14.86
CA LEU A 42 -3.36 4.90 -15.06
C LEU A 42 -2.86 3.83 -16.03
N ALA A 43 -3.59 2.73 -16.26
CA ALA A 43 -3.09 1.65 -17.12
C ALA A 43 -2.72 2.08 -18.55
N PRO A 44 -3.51 2.92 -19.27
CA PRO A 44 -3.11 3.43 -20.58
C PRO A 44 -1.83 4.30 -20.50
N HIS A 45 -1.70 5.10 -19.45
CA HIS A 45 -0.51 5.94 -19.23
C HIS A 45 0.72 5.10 -18.89
N LEU A 46 0.55 4.01 -18.13
CA LEU A 46 1.61 3.06 -17.84
C LEU A 46 2.15 2.44 -19.13
N VAL A 47 1.26 1.96 -20.01
CA VAL A 47 1.65 1.42 -21.33
C VAL A 47 2.44 2.46 -22.13
N ALA A 48 1.94 3.69 -22.20
CA ALA A 48 2.59 4.76 -22.96
C ALA A 48 3.96 5.16 -22.37
N ALA A 49 4.07 5.25 -21.04
CA ALA A 49 5.26 5.71 -20.36
C ALA A 49 6.36 4.64 -20.29
N THR A 50 5.98 3.37 -20.09
CA THR A 50 6.93 2.27 -19.88
C THR A 50 7.11 1.39 -21.11
N GLN A 51 6.32 1.61 -22.17
CA GLN A 51 6.29 0.76 -23.38
C GLN A 51 6.04 -0.73 -23.08
N CYS A 52 5.36 -1.03 -21.96
CA CYS A 52 5.01 -2.40 -21.61
C CYS A 52 3.86 -2.92 -22.50
N SER A 53 3.69 -4.24 -22.54
CA SER A 53 2.56 -4.83 -23.26
C SER A 53 1.24 -4.50 -22.57
N CYS A 54 0.15 -4.48 -23.36
CA CYS A 54 -1.20 -4.36 -22.79
C CYS A 54 -1.51 -5.50 -21.81
N GLU A 55 -0.91 -6.67 -21.99
CA GLU A 55 -1.03 -7.80 -21.07
C GLU A 55 -0.33 -7.52 -19.73
N ALA A 56 0.90 -6.98 -19.76
CA ALA A 56 1.60 -6.57 -18.55
C ALA A 56 0.82 -5.52 -17.77
N ALA A 57 0.18 -4.57 -18.46
CA ALA A 57 -0.70 -3.59 -17.83
C ALA A 57 -1.96 -4.22 -17.20
N LYS A 58 -2.52 -5.29 -17.78
CA LYS A 58 -3.62 -6.05 -17.16
C LYS A 58 -3.16 -6.75 -15.88
N TYR A 59 -2.00 -7.39 -15.89
CA TYR A 59 -1.43 -7.99 -14.68
C TYR A 59 -1.12 -6.94 -13.62
N TRP A 60 -0.59 -5.78 -14.03
CA TRP A 60 -0.34 -4.66 -13.13
C TRP A 60 -1.62 -4.18 -12.43
N ARG A 61 -2.72 -4.00 -13.17
CA ARG A 61 -4.02 -3.64 -12.58
C ARG A 61 -4.52 -4.67 -11.59
N LYS A 62 -4.44 -5.95 -11.96
CA LYS A 62 -4.84 -7.05 -11.07
C LYS A 62 -3.98 -7.07 -9.81
N ALA A 63 -2.67 -6.92 -9.94
CA ALA A 63 -1.74 -6.82 -8.82
C ALA A 63 -2.07 -5.61 -7.93
N LEU A 64 -2.46 -4.46 -8.49
CA LEU A 64 -2.89 -3.29 -7.72
C LEU A 64 -4.13 -3.58 -6.88
N SER A 65 -5.15 -4.23 -7.46
CA SER A 65 -6.34 -4.65 -6.71
C SER A 65 -6.01 -5.64 -5.59
N ILE A 66 -5.15 -6.62 -5.84
CA ILE A 66 -4.75 -7.60 -4.82
C ILE A 66 -3.96 -6.91 -3.70
N ALA A 67 -3.02 -6.04 -4.06
CA ALA A 67 -2.22 -5.31 -3.08
C ALA A 67 -3.08 -4.36 -2.23
N ALA A 68 -4.07 -3.70 -2.84
CA ALA A 68 -5.04 -2.85 -2.13
C ALA A 68 -5.84 -3.64 -1.08
N TRP A 69 -6.27 -4.85 -1.41
CA TRP A 69 -6.94 -5.74 -0.48
C TRP A 69 -6.02 -6.18 0.68
N LEU A 70 -4.76 -6.52 0.38
CA LEU A 70 -3.85 -7.15 1.35
C LEU A 70 -2.98 -6.15 2.15
N HIS A 71 -2.85 -4.88 1.76
CA HIS A 71 -1.82 -3.98 2.29
C HIS A 71 -1.83 -3.84 3.82
N ASP A 72 -3.03 -3.77 4.40
CA ASP A 72 -3.24 -3.46 5.80
C ASP A 72 -3.77 -4.63 6.63
N ILE A 73 -3.86 -5.85 6.09
CA ILE A 73 -4.34 -7.03 6.83
C ILE A 73 -3.54 -7.25 8.12
N GLY A 74 -2.26 -6.89 8.10
CA GLY A 74 -1.37 -6.94 9.25
C GLY A 74 -1.74 -5.98 10.36
N LYS A 75 -2.65 -5.00 10.17
CA LYS A 75 -3.20 -4.18 11.26
C LYS A 75 -4.06 -5.00 12.23
N ALA A 76 -4.51 -6.19 11.82
CA ALA A 76 -5.13 -7.19 12.68
C ALA A 76 -4.11 -7.85 13.63
N ASN A 77 -3.36 -7.05 14.39
CA ASN A 77 -2.41 -7.53 15.38
C ASN A 77 -2.53 -6.77 16.70
N SER A 78 -2.21 -7.43 17.81
CA SER A 78 -2.37 -6.87 19.16
C SER A 78 -1.61 -5.57 19.36
N HIS A 79 -0.40 -5.44 18.83
CA HIS A 79 0.39 -4.20 18.97
C HIS A 79 -0.24 -3.01 18.24
N PHE A 80 -0.71 -3.21 17.02
CA PHE A 80 -1.39 -2.15 16.28
C PHE A 80 -2.74 -1.79 16.92
N GLN A 81 -3.52 -2.80 17.32
CA GLN A 81 -4.80 -2.60 17.96
C GLN A 81 -4.66 -1.89 19.32
N GLU A 82 -3.63 -2.21 20.11
CA GLU A 82 -3.34 -1.52 21.37
C GLU A 82 -2.91 -0.07 21.14
N MET A 83 -2.02 0.18 20.18
CA MET A 83 -1.57 1.55 19.84
C MET A 83 -2.74 2.49 19.54
N LEU A 84 -3.82 1.99 18.92
CA LEU A 84 -4.99 2.80 18.60
C LEU A 84 -5.91 3.04 19.80
N ARG A 85 -5.96 2.11 20.76
CA ARG A 85 -6.89 2.13 21.90
C ARG A 85 -6.28 2.73 23.15
N THR A 86 -4.98 2.54 23.35
CA THR A 86 -4.30 2.95 24.56
C THR A 86 -4.15 4.47 24.63
N ARG A 87 -4.13 4.96 25.88
CA ARG A 87 -3.68 6.32 26.20
C ARG A 87 -2.23 6.32 26.69
N ASP A 88 -1.63 5.14 26.84
CA ASP A 88 -0.24 5.00 27.27
C ASP A 88 0.70 5.40 26.15
N ILE A 89 1.31 6.57 26.30
CA ILE A 89 2.31 7.12 25.38
C ILE A 89 3.63 6.34 25.39
N SER A 90 3.84 5.49 26.40
CA SER A 90 5.03 4.64 26.53
C SER A 90 4.94 3.36 25.71
N PHE A 91 3.73 2.97 25.29
CA PHE A 91 3.55 1.80 24.43
C PHE A 91 4.29 2.01 23.10
N ARG A 92 5.08 1.01 22.70
CA ARG A 92 5.83 0.98 21.45
C ARG A 92 5.55 -0.33 20.75
N GLN A 93 5.08 -0.27 19.50
CA GLN A 93 4.89 -1.47 18.71
C GLN A 93 6.25 -2.14 18.45
N GLY A 94 6.39 -3.41 18.82
CA GLY A 94 7.57 -4.22 18.48
C GLY A 94 7.65 -4.64 17.01
N VAL A 95 6.55 -4.55 16.27
CA VAL A 95 6.48 -4.91 14.85
C VAL A 95 5.61 -3.93 14.08
N ARG A 96 5.98 -3.69 12.83
CA ARG A 96 5.21 -2.92 11.84
C ARG A 96 4.09 -3.75 11.24
N HIS A 97 2.91 -3.17 11.05
CA HIS A 97 1.79 -3.91 10.45
C HIS A 97 2.12 -4.34 9.02
N GLU A 98 2.95 -3.61 8.30
CA GLU A 98 3.40 -3.94 6.95
C GLU A 98 4.17 -5.27 6.90
N ALA A 99 5.01 -5.52 7.92
CA ALA A 99 5.73 -6.78 8.06
C ALA A 99 4.78 -7.93 8.41
N VAL A 100 3.76 -7.66 9.24
CA VAL A 100 2.71 -8.63 9.56
C VAL A 100 1.86 -8.95 8.34
N SER A 101 1.47 -7.95 7.54
CA SER A 101 0.76 -8.14 6.27
C SER A 101 1.54 -9.05 5.33
N LEU A 102 2.87 -8.86 5.24
CA LEU A 102 3.74 -9.71 4.43
C LEU A 102 3.73 -11.17 4.90
N VAL A 103 3.87 -11.42 6.21
CA VAL A 103 3.84 -12.80 6.76
C VAL A 103 2.47 -13.44 6.57
N ILE A 104 1.38 -12.72 6.84
CA ILE A 104 0.04 -13.26 6.63
C ILE A 104 -0.16 -13.62 5.15
N ALA A 105 0.14 -12.71 4.23
CA ALA A 105 -0.09 -12.93 2.79
C ALA A 105 0.82 -14.01 2.19
N ALA A 106 2.11 -14.03 2.55
CA ALA A 106 3.11 -14.91 1.93
C ALA A 106 3.30 -16.25 2.65
N ILE A 107 2.74 -16.43 3.85
CA ILE A 107 2.89 -17.67 4.62
C ILE A 107 1.53 -18.21 5.05
N GLU A 108 0.73 -17.43 5.78
CA GLU A 108 -0.52 -17.95 6.35
C GLU A 108 -1.60 -18.19 5.29
N LEU A 109 -1.65 -17.32 4.28
CA LEU A 109 -2.64 -17.36 3.21
C LEU A 109 -2.10 -17.94 1.89
N ASP A 110 -0.81 -18.29 1.78
CA ASP A 110 -0.19 -18.62 0.49
C ASP A 110 -0.88 -19.81 -0.21
N ASP A 111 -1.18 -20.88 0.54
CA ASP A 111 -1.91 -22.04 0.02
C ASP A 111 -3.31 -21.69 -0.48
N TRP A 112 -4.04 -20.84 0.25
CA TRP A 112 -5.39 -20.41 -0.15
C TRP A 112 -5.35 -19.46 -1.35
N LEU A 113 -4.30 -18.64 -1.45
CA LEU A 113 -4.07 -17.69 -2.54
C LEU A 113 -3.36 -18.34 -3.74
N GLU A 114 -3.01 -19.63 -3.69
CA GLU A 114 -2.20 -20.30 -4.71
C GLU A 114 -2.79 -20.17 -6.12
N ASN A 115 -4.10 -20.35 -6.26
CA ASN A 115 -4.79 -20.20 -7.55
C ASN A 115 -4.71 -18.76 -8.08
N LEU A 116 -4.84 -17.77 -7.19
CA LEU A 116 -4.69 -16.37 -7.55
C LEU A 116 -3.27 -16.04 -8.01
N TRP A 117 -2.27 -16.63 -7.34
CA TRP A 117 -0.85 -16.50 -7.69
C TRP A 117 -0.50 -17.12 -9.03
N LYS A 118 -1.14 -18.23 -9.40
CA LYS A 118 -0.97 -18.87 -10.72
C LYS A 118 -1.53 -18.03 -11.87
N GLU A 119 -2.47 -17.13 -11.60
CA GLU A 119 -3.10 -16.26 -12.61
C GLU A 119 -2.31 -14.97 -12.91
N ILE A 120 -1.19 -14.74 -12.22
CA ILE A 120 -0.35 -13.56 -12.43
C ILE A 120 1.13 -13.97 -12.62
N PRO A 121 1.92 -13.22 -13.40
CA PRO A 121 3.33 -13.52 -13.56
C PRO A 121 4.09 -13.32 -12.23
N ARG A 122 5.24 -13.99 -12.11
CA ARG A 122 6.10 -13.94 -10.90
C ARG A 122 6.39 -12.52 -10.44
N TRP A 123 6.72 -11.59 -11.36
CA TRP A 123 6.99 -10.20 -11.01
C TRP A 123 5.79 -9.50 -10.38
N ALA A 124 4.56 -9.88 -10.76
CA ALA A 124 3.35 -9.30 -10.21
C ALA A 124 3.07 -9.83 -8.80
N LYS A 125 3.25 -11.14 -8.53
CA LYS A 125 3.20 -11.69 -7.16
C LYS A 125 4.23 -10.98 -6.27
N ALA A 126 5.48 -10.90 -6.71
CA ALA A 126 6.53 -10.20 -5.97
C ALA A 126 6.19 -8.71 -5.78
N GLY A 127 5.67 -8.06 -6.82
CA GLY A 127 5.22 -6.68 -6.78
C GLY A 127 4.13 -6.42 -5.74
N VAL A 128 3.14 -7.31 -5.62
CA VAL A 128 2.13 -7.26 -4.55
C VAL A 128 2.81 -7.30 -3.18
N LEU A 129 3.68 -8.29 -2.95
CA LEU A 129 4.34 -8.48 -1.66
C LEU A 129 5.30 -7.32 -1.30
N PHE A 130 5.96 -6.72 -2.29
CA PHE A 130 6.78 -5.51 -2.09
C PHE A 130 5.94 -4.25 -1.86
N ALA A 131 4.78 -4.15 -2.52
CA ALA A 131 3.88 -3.03 -2.35
C ALA A 131 3.25 -3.05 -0.94
N ILE A 132 2.73 -4.20 -0.49
CA ILE A 132 2.14 -4.33 0.85
C ILE A 132 3.17 -4.09 1.96
N SER A 133 4.40 -4.59 1.82
CA SER A 133 5.43 -4.38 2.83
C SER A 133 5.98 -2.94 2.79
N GLY A 134 5.95 -2.29 1.63
CA GLY A 134 6.61 -1.00 1.39
C GLY A 134 5.70 0.23 1.38
N HIS A 135 4.38 0.12 1.57
CA HIS A 135 3.43 1.23 1.33
C HIS A 135 3.58 2.44 2.26
N HIS A 136 4.29 2.33 3.38
CA HIS A 136 4.63 3.48 4.24
C HIS A 136 6.10 3.91 4.18
N VAL A 137 6.87 3.45 3.16
CA VAL A 137 8.29 3.81 2.87
C VAL A 137 9.29 3.45 3.98
N LYS A 138 8.84 2.91 5.11
CA LYS A 138 9.65 2.58 6.29
C LYS A 138 10.08 1.11 6.34
N PHE A 139 9.99 0.41 5.21
CA PHE A 139 10.36 -1.00 5.07
C PHE A 139 11.50 -1.17 4.05
N PRO A 140 12.52 -2.00 4.33
CA PRO A 140 12.70 -2.79 5.55
C PRO A 140 12.87 -1.91 6.80
N ASP A 141 12.30 -2.35 7.93
CA ASP A 141 12.46 -1.61 9.19
C ASP A 141 13.85 -1.89 9.74
N THR A 142 14.77 -0.96 9.51
CA THR A 142 16.17 -1.07 9.96
C THR A 142 16.37 -0.59 11.41
N ILE A 143 15.30 -0.14 12.06
CA ILE A 143 15.36 0.36 13.44
C ILE A 143 15.12 -0.83 14.38
N GLU A 144 16.09 -1.11 15.26
CA GLU A 144 15.84 -1.98 16.40
C GLU A 144 14.77 -1.33 17.30
N ARG A 145 13.60 -1.96 17.33
CA ARG A 145 12.50 -1.54 18.19
C ARG A 145 12.64 -2.21 19.54
N SER A 146 12.94 -1.43 20.56
CA SER A 146 12.59 -1.78 21.94
C SER A 146 11.08 -1.65 22.12
N GLY A 147 10.33 -2.47 21.38
CA GLY A 147 8.88 -2.57 21.52
C GLY A 147 8.50 -3.01 22.93
N THR A 148 7.28 -2.68 23.34
CA THR A 148 6.71 -3.21 24.57
C THR A 148 6.40 -4.69 24.35
N GLY A 149 6.94 -5.57 25.19
CA GLY A 149 6.68 -7.01 25.15
C GLY A 149 7.69 -7.82 24.30
N THR A 150 7.59 -9.14 24.40
CA THR A 150 8.46 -10.11 23.72
C THR A 150 7.72 -10.89 22.62
N ASP A 151 6.45 -10.58 22.40
CA ASP A 151 5.54 -11.27 21.51
C ASP A 151 4.44 -10.33 21.00
N PHE A 152 3.66 -10.80 20.04
CA PHE A 152 2.38 -10.20 19.66
C PHE A 152 1.43 -11.27 19.14
N THR A 153 0.14 -10.97 19.08
CA THR A 153 -0.90 -11.86 18.55
C THR A 153 -1.42 -11.31 17.23
N ALA A 154 -1.45 -12.12 16.17
CA ALA A 154 -2.23 -11.87 14.97
C ALA A 154 -3.67 -12.32 15.19
N PHE A 155 -4.63 -11.40 15.03
CA PHE A 155 -6.05 -11.61 15.28
C PHE A 155 -6.80 -12.13 14.04
N THR A 156 -6.25 -13.17 13.42
CA THR A 156 -6.75 -13.77 12.16
C THR A 156 -8.01 -14.61 12.34
N GLY A 157 -8.35 -15.00 13.58
CA GLY A 157 -9.57 -15.74 13.91
C GLY A 157 -10.77 -14.90 14.31
N LEU A 158 -10.68 -13.56 14.22
CA LEU A 158 -11.82 -12.69 14.49
C LEU A 158 -12.77 -12.62 13.29
N ALA A 159 -14.06 -12.42 13.56
CA ALA A 159 -15.09 -12.29 12.53
C ALA A 159 -14.79 -11.16 11.52
N ASP A 160 -14.24 -10.04 11.99
CA ASP A 160 -13.81 -8.92 11.14
C ASP A 160 -12.68 -9.31 10.18
N PHE A 161 -11.76 -10.18 10.60
CA PHE A 161 -10.73 -10.70 9.71
C PHE A 161 -11.35 -11.62 8.65
N GLY A 162 -12.32 -12.46 9.03
CA GLY A 162 -13.11 -13.25 8.08
C GLY A 162 -13.84 -12.37 7.05
N GLN A 163 -14.41 -11.23 7.47
CA GLN A 163 -15.01 -10.26 6.55
C GLN A 163 -13.98 -9.68 5.57
N LEU A 164 -12.77 -9.34 6.02
CA LEU A 164 -11.68 -8.93 5.12
C LEU A 164 -11.36 -10.00 4.08
N LEU A 165 -11.29 -11.27 4.48
CA LEU A 165 -11.02 -12.35 3.54
C LEU A 165 -12.17 -12.54 2.54
N ASN A 166 -13.42 -12.38 2.98
CA ASN A 166 -14.59 -12.45 2.10
C ASN A 166 -14.57 -11.36 1.02
N LEU A 167 -14.13 -10.14 1.33
CA LEU A 167 -13.98 -9.08 0.32
C LEU A 167 -13.10 -9.51 -0.85
N GLY A 168 -11.95 -10.12 -0.57
CA GLY A 168 -11.07 -10.64 -1.61
C GLY A 168 -11.61 -11.90 -2.27
N ALA A 169 -12.27 -12.77 -1.52
CA ALA A 169 -12.88 -13.97 -2.08
C ALA A 169 -13.95 -13.61 -3.13
N GLU A 170 -14.78 -12.62 -2.84
CA GLU A 170 -15.76 -12.09 -3.78
C GLU A 170 -15.10 -11.39 -4.97
N ALA A 171 -14.15 -10.49 -4.71
CA ALA A 171 -13.47 -9.70 -5.75
C ALA A 171 -12.66 -10.56 -6.74
N PHE A 172 -12.05 -11.64 -6.26
CA PHE A 172 -11.16 -12.51 -7.05
C PHE A 172 -11.74 -13.90 -7.30
N ARG A 173 -12.99 -14.17 -6.92
CA ARG A 173 -13.68 -15.46 -7.08
C ARG A 173 -12.91 -16.63 -6.45
N LEU A 174 -12.34 -16.40 -5.27
CA LEU A 174 -11.63 -17.43 -4.52
C LEU A 174 -12.65 -18.37 -3.84
N PRO A 175 -12.24 -19.60 -3.47
CA PRO A 175 -13.05 -20.43 -2.59
C PRO A 175 -13.31 -19.70 -1.26
N ALA A 176 -14.29 -20.20 -0.49
CA ALA A 176 -14.60 -19.69 0.84
C ALA A 176 -13.32 -19.53 1.68
N PRO A 177 -13.17 -18.41 2.42
CA PRO A 177 -11.98 -18.21 3.25
C PRO A 177 -11.74 -19.35 4.22
N PRO A 178 -10.46 -19.71 4.45
CA PRO A 178 -10.13 -20.70 5.47
C PRO A 178 -10.49 -20.16 6.85
N GLY A 179 -10.91 -21.04 7.75
CA GLY A 179 -10.95 -20.73 9.18
C GLY A 179 -9.52 -20.68 9.71
N ILE A 180 -9.03 -19.49 10.05
CA ILE A 180 -7.68 -19.30 10.60
C ILE A 180 -7.84 -18.96 12.08
N GLU A 181 -7.05 -19.58 12.94
CA GLU A 181 -7.03 -19.26 14.36
C GLU A 181 -6.09 -18.08 14.65
N ASN A 182 -6.38 -17.32 15.71
CA ASN A 182 -5.44 -16.31 16.22
C ASN A 182 -4.08 -16.96 16.52
N ARG A 183 -3.01 -16.25 16.19
CA ARG A 183 -1.66 -16.81 16.30
C ARG A 183 -0.71 -15.88 17.04
N ASP A 184 -0.01 -16.45 18.02
CA ASP A 184 1.02 -15.75 18.76
C ASP A 184 2.40 -15.90 18.08
N TYR A 185 3.11 -14.79 17.98
CA TYR A 185 4.41 -14.67 17.37
C TYR A 185 5.43 -14.18 18.37
N SER A 186 6.60 -14.82 18.42
CA SER A 186 7.74 -14.35 19.22
C SER A 186 8.50 -13.26 18.48
N LEU A 187 8.79 -12.16 19.18
CA LEU A 187 9.68 -11.08 18.73
C LEU A 187 11.14 -11.31 19.16
N LEU A 188 11.40 -12.35 19.96
CA LEU A 188 12.75 -12.71 20.38
C LEU A 188 13.56 -13.30 19.21
N ALA A 189 14.88 -13.13 19.27
CA ALA A 189 15.78 -13.63 18.24
C ALA A 189 16.00 -15.15 18.27
N LEU A 190 15.77 -15.77 19.42
CA LEU A 190 15.93 -17.20 19.68
C LEU A 190 14.56 -17.87 19.81
N ASP A 191 14.54 -19.19 19.61
CA ASP A 191 13.34 -19.98 19.79
C ASP A 191 12.80 -19.75 21.20
N ASP A 192 11.53 -19.40 21.26
CA ASP A 192 10.82 -19.15 22.50
C ASP A 192 10.56 -20.48 23.23
N ALA A 193 10.72 -20.49 24.55
CA ALA A 193 10.52 -21.70 25.36
C ALA A 193 9.10 -22.27 25.26
N ASN A 194 8.12 -21.46 24.84
CA ASN A 194 6.73 -21.88 24.61
C ASN A 194 6.48 -22.33 23.16
N GLY A 195 7.52 -22.47 22.33
CA GLY A 195 7.41 -22.98 20.96
C GLY A 195 6.78 -22.01 19.96
N ARG A 196 6.63 -20.72 20.31
CA ARG A 196 6.06 -19.71 19.40
C ARG A 196 6.98 -19.49 18.18
N PRO A 197 6.42 -19.35 16.97
CA PRO A 197 7.22 -19.05 15.79
C PRO A 197 7.95 -17.71 15.94
N VAL A 198 9.26 -17.72 15.71
CA VAL A 198 10.09 -16.51 15.69
C VAL A 198 9.77 -15.69 14.43
N PHE A 199 9.15 -14.53 14.62
CA PHE A 199 8.65 -13.69 13.53
C PHE A 199 9.76 -13.26 12.55
N ALA A 200 10.92 -12.90 13.09
CA ALA A 200 12.09 -12.53 12.27
C ALA A 200 12.58 -13.68 11.37
N ARG A 201 12.39 -14.94 11.77
CA ARG A 201 12.74 -16.11 10.93
C ARG A 201 11.77 -16.24 9.76
N LEU A 202 10.48 -15.99 9.99
CA LEU A 202 9.47 -16.01 8.93
C LEU A 202 9.74 -14.92 7.89
N LEU A 203 10.02 -13.70 8.32
CA LEU A 203 10.41 -12.61 7.42
C LEU A 203 11.64 -12.95 6.58
N ARG A 204 12.68 -13.55 7.19
CA ARG A 204 13.87 -13.98 6.44
C ARG A 204 13.56 -15.08 5.42
N ASN A 205 12.61 -15.97 5.71
CA ASN A 205 12.19 -16.99 4.76
C ASN A 205 11.50 -16.35 3.54
N VAL A 206 10.56 -15.43 3.77
CA VAL A 206 9.92 -14.67 2.68
C VAL A 206 10.94 -13.86 1.89
N GLN A 207 11.88 -13.21 2.58
CA GLN A 207 12.96 -12.46 1.91
C GLN A 207 13.78 -13.34 0.98
N ARG A 208 14.14 -14.56 1.41
CA ARG A 208 14.90 -15.51 0.57
C ARG A 208 14.11 -15.98 -0.65
N GLU A 209 12.80 -16.17 -0.51
CA GLU A 209 11.93 -16.55 -1.63
C GLU A 209 11.82 -15.42 -2.66
N LEU A 210 11.77 -14.17 -2.18
CA LEU A 210 11.66 -12.97 -3.01
C LEU A 210 13.01 -12.43 -3.51
N ASP A 211 14.13 -13.01 -3.05
CA ASP A 211 15.48 -12.65 -3.49
C ASP A 211 15.72 -13.20 -4.90
N CYS A 212 15.30 -12.42 -5.89
CA CYS A 212 15.39 -12.79 -7.28
C CYS A 212 15.61 -11.59 -8.19
N ASP A 213 16.26 -11.87 -9.32
CA ASP A 213 16.53 -10.85 -10.33
C ASP A 213 15.31 -10.62 -11.21
N PHE A 214 14.86 -9.36 -11.22
CA PHE A 214 13.85 -8.84 -12.13
C PHE A 214 14.51 -8.07 -13.26
N THR A 215 13.94 -8.19 -14.46
CA THR A 215 14.30 -7.34 -15.60
C THR A 215 14.01 -5.87 -15.31
N GLN A 216 14.62 -4.96 -16.08
CA GLN A 216 14.38 -3.52 -15.90
C GLN A 216 12.91 -3.16 -16.09
N SER A 217 12.23 -3.76 -17.06
CA SER A 217 10.80 -3.55 -17.31
C SER A 217 9.94 -4.02 -16.13
N GLU A 218 10.25 -5.16 -15.53
CA GLU A 218 9.54 -5.66 -14.34
C GLU A 218 9.78 -4.76 -13.13
N LYS A 219 11.00 -4.29 -12.91
CA LYS A 219 11.32 -3.33 -11.83
C LYS A 219 10.50 -2.05 -11.96
N VAL A 220 10.33 -1.54 -13.17
CA VAL A 220 9.49 -0.36 -13.44
C VAL A 220 8.02 -0.65 -13.10
N LEU A 221 7.48 -1.79 -13.51
CA LEU A 221 6.09 -2.18 -13.21
C LEU A 221 5.86 -2.38 -11.70
N ILE A 222 6.81 -3.00 -11.00
CA ILE A 222 6.80 -3.15 -9.53
C ILE A 222 6.82 -1.77 -8.85
N GLY A 223 7.69 -0.87 -9.31
CA GLY A 223 7.76 0.49 -8.79
C GLY A 223 6.46 1.27 -8.99
N ALA A 224 5.88 1.18 -10.19
CA ALA A 224 4.60 1.81 -10.51
C ALA A 224 3.45 1.23 -9.68
N LEU A 225 3.45 -0.08 -9.44
CA LEU A 225 2.46 -0.76 -8.59
C LEU A 225 2.52 -0.24 -7.15
N LYS A 226 3.73 -0.16 -6.58
CA LYS A 226 3.93 0.37 -5.24
C LYS A 226 3.45 1.82 -5.13
N ALA A 227 3.81 2.68 -6.09
CA ALA A 227 3.38 4.07 -6.11
C ALA A 227 1.84 4.19 -6.17
N ALA A 228 1.20 3.46 -7.08
CA ALA A 228 -0.25 3.48 -7.21
C ALA A 228 -0.98 2.94 -5.96
N LEU A 229 -0.42 1.92 -5.28
CA LEU A 229 -0.97 1.44 -4.01
C LEU A 229 -0.89 2.52 -2.93
N MET A 230 0.24 3.23 -2.83
CA MET A 230 0.39 4.33 -1.85
C MET A 230 -0.62 5.45 -2.11
N ASP A 231 -0.85 5.80 -3.38
CA ASP A 231 -1.84 6.79 -3.77
C ASP A 231 -3.28 6.31 -3.47
N ALA A 232 -3.57 5.03 -3.70
CA ALA A 232 -4.85 4.41 -3.37
C ALA A 232 -5.10 4.39 -1.86
N ASP A 233 -4.11 4.03 -1.04
CA ASP A 233 -4.20 4.07 0.43
C ASP A 233 -4.47 5.50 0.93
N LEU A 234 -3.75 6.48 0.38
CA LEU A 234 -3.95 7.89 0.72
C LEU A 234 -5.37 8.36 0.35
N ALA A 235 -5.84 8.03 -0.87
CA ALA A 235 -7.17 8.41 -1.34
C ALA A 235 -8.28 7.73 -0.53
N GLY A 236 -8.20 6.40 -0.36
CA GLY A 236 -9.12 5.61 0.48
C GLY A 236 -9.12 6.07 1.93
N SER A 237 -8.02 6.65 2.41
CA SER A 237 -7.94 7.23 3.74
C SER A 237 -8.54 8.63 3.87
N ALA A 238 -8.32 9.50 2.88
CA ALA A 238 -8.62 10.92 3.00
C ALA A 238 -10.02 11.29 2.48
N LEU A 239 -10.48 10.66 1.40
CA LEU A 239 -11.71 11.05 0.71
C LEU A 239 -12.98 10.69 1.52
N PRO A 240 -13.13 9.46 2.08
CA PRO A 240 -14.31 9.12 2.88
C PRO A 240 -14.48 10.03 4.10
N ARG A 241 -13.37 10.41 4.76
CA ARG A 241 -13.38 11.33 5.91
C ARG A 241 -13.94 12.70 5.60
N ARG A 242 -13.92 13.10 4.33
CA ARG A 242 -14.45 14.38 3.84
C ARG A 242 -15.82 14.23 3.18
N GLY A 243 -16.39 13.02 3.16
CA GLY A 243 -17.62 12.72 2.44
C GLY A 243 -17.48 12.89 0.92
N ILE A 244 -16.27 12.75 0.38
CA ILE A 244 -15.99 12.92 -1.05
C ILE A 244 -15.98 11.53 -1.70
N GLY A 245 -16.75 11.35 -2.77
CA GLY A 245 -16.73 10.14 -3.58
C GLY A 245 -15.39 9.96 -4.30
N ALA A 246 -14.75 8.80 -4.11
CA ALA A 246 -13.44 8.50 -4.69
C ALA A 246 -13.44 8.59 -6.21
N GLU A 247 -14.46 8.01 -6.86
CA GLU A 247 -14.57 8.00 -8.32
C GLU A 247 -14.57 9.40 -8.91
N SER A 248 -15.55 10.23 -8.53
CA SER A 248 -15.74 11.55 -9.11
C SER A 248 -14.51 12.43 -8.89
N TRP A 249 -13.94 12.35 -7.69
CA TRP A 249 -12.76 13.16 -7.36
C TRP A 249 -11.52 12.71 -8.12
N LEU A 250 -11.23 11.41 -8.16
CA LEU A 250 -10.06 10.89 -8.87
C LEU A 250 -10.19 11.10 -10.38
N ARG A 251 -11.37 10.85 -10.97
CA ARG A 251 -11.60 11.13 -12.40
C ARG A 251 -11.44 12.60 -12.71
N GLU A 252 -12.07 13.51 -11.95
CA GLU A 252 -11.93 14.95 -12.15
C GLU A 252 -10.46 15.37 -12.09
N ARG A 253 -9.75 14.97 -11.04
CA ARG A 253 -8.38 15.46 -10.78
C ARG A 253 -7.34 14.87 -11.72
N LEU A 254 -7.44 13.58 -12.05
CA LEU A 254 -6.45 12.90 -12.89
C LEU A 254 -6.74 13.05 -14.39
N SER A 255 -7.97 13.32 -14.80
CA SER A 255 -8.30 13.65 -16.19
C SER A 255 -8.05 15.12 -16.56
N THR A 256 -7.89 15.98 -15.55
CA THR A 256 -7.58 17.40 -15.78
C THR A 256 -6.20 17.50 -16.43
N SER A 257 -6.18 17.83 -17.70
CA SER A 257 -4.97 18.14 -18.45
C SER A 257 -4.98 19.60 -18.89
N MET A 258 -3.80 20.19 -19.01
CA MET A 258 -3.65 21.52 -19.58
C MET A 258 -3.36 21.42 -21.06
N THR A 259 -4.12 22.16 -21.86
CA THR A 259 -3.79 22.40 -23.26
C THR A 259 -2.53 23.26 -23.39
N ARG A 260 -1.90 23.23 -24.57
CA ARG A 260 -0.77 24.11 -24.88
C ARG A 260 -1.09 25.59 -24.61
N GLY A 261 -2.29 26.05 -24.99
CA GLY A 261 -2.72 27.43 -24.76
C GLY A 261 -2.79 27.77 -23.27
N GLN A 262 -3.41 26.91 -22.46
CA GLN A 262 -3.48 27.11 -21.01
C GLN A 262 -2.09 27.08 -20.35
N LEU A 263 -1.17 26.25 -20.83
CA LEU A 263 0.23 26.27 -20.37
C LEU A 263 0.92 27.59 -20.72
N CYS A 264 0.75 28.06 -21.96
CA CYS A 264 1.25 29.38 -22.37
C CYS A 264 0.67 30.50 -21.49
N ASP A 265 -0.62 30.47 -21.17
CA ASP A 265 -1.25 31.46 -20.30
C ASP A 265 -0.65 31.45 -18.88
N VAL A 266 -0.40 30.25 -18.33
CA VAL A 266 0.27 30.11 -17.02
C VAL A 266 1.68 30.68 -17.07
N VAL A 267 2.46 30.34 -18.11
CA VAL A 267 3.83 30.84 -18.30
C VAL A 267 3.82 32.37 -18.45
N SER A 268 2.99 32.92 -19.33
CA SER A 268 2.86 34.37 -19.53
C SER A 268 2.47 35.10 -18.25
N LYS A 269 1.53 34.55 -17.47
CA LYS A 269 1.11 35.13 -16.19
C LYS A 269 2.20 35.04 -15.11
N LYS A 270 3.01 33.98 -15.11
CA LYS A 270 4.09 33.79 -14.13
C LYS A 270 5.32 34.64 -14.46
N LEU A 271 5.62 34.80 -15.74
CA LEU A 271 6.68 35.67 -16.20
C LEU A 271 6.33 37.14 -16.01
N ASP A 272 5.06 37.54 -16.13
CA ASP A 272 4.61 38.93 -15.95
C ASP A 272 5.49 39.92 -16.74
N SER A 273 5.66 39.62 -18.04
CA SER A 273 6.54 40.35 -18.97
C SER A 273 8.05 40.28 -18.67
N ARG A 274 8.49 39.50 -17.67
CA ARG A 274 9.92 39.24 -17.40
C ARG A 274 10.45 38.15 -18.33
N LYS A 275 11.77 38.12 -18.49
CA LYS A 275 12.44 37.04 -19.22
C LYS A 275 12.59 35.81 -18.32
N PRO A 276 12.54 34.59 -18.89
CA PRO A 276 12.92 33.38 -18.17
C PRO A 276 14.36 33.48 -17.63
N TRP A 277 14.61 32.81 -16.51
CA TRP A 277 15.92 32.67 -15.91
C TRP A 277 16.77 31.72 -16.77
N ALA A 278 18.09 31.80 -16.64
CA ALA A 278 19.03 30.96 -17.41
C ALA A 278 18.66 29.46 -17.30
N PHE A 279 18.46 28.97 -16.08
CA PHE A 279 18.10 27.56 -15.85
C PHE A 279 16.75 27.16 -16.49
N GLN A 280 15.79 28.08 -16.62
CA GLN A 280 14.50 27.78 -17.29
C GLN A 280 14.70 27.58 -18.79
N ASN A 281 15.59 28.38 -19.41
CA ASN A 281 15.98 28.18 -20.81
C ASN A 281 16.77 26.88 -20.97
N GLU A 282 17.70 26.58 -20.06
CA GLU A 282 18.45 25.31 -20.07
C GLU A 282 17.53 24.09 -19.98
N VAL A 283 16.50 24.12 -19.12
CA VAL A 283 15.48 23.07 -19.05
C VAL A 283 14.70 22.94 -20.36
N ALA A 284 14.36 24.06 -20.99
CA ALA A 284 13.67 24.05 -22.29
C ALA A 284 14.56 23.52 -23.43
N GLU A 285 15.87 23.75 -23.36
CA GLU A 285 16.86 23.32 -24.35
C GLU A 285 17.34 21.88 -24.16
N ALA A 286 17.12 21.27 -22.98
CA ALA A 286 17.58 19.93 -22.66
C ALA A 286 17.09 18.85 -23.66
N GLY A 287 15.98 19.09 -24.37
CA GLY A 287 15.49 18.25 -25.48
C GLY A 287 14.98 16.86 -25.09
N GLU A 288 15.24 16.42 -23.86
CA GLU A 288 14.83 15.14 -23.31
C GLU A 288 13.36 15.16 -22.84
N ARG A 289 12.71 13.99 -22.88
CA ARG A 289 11.33 13.83 -22.37
C ARG A 289 11.21 14.01 -20.85
N THR A 290 12.31 13.81 -20.13
CA THR A 290 12.37 13.93 -18.67
C THR A 290 13.64 14.71 -18.31
N VAL A 291 13.46 15.81 -17.58
CA VAL A 291 14.57 16.63 -17.08
C VAL A 291 14.53 16.61 -15.55
N LEU A 292 15.64 16.20 -14.92
CA LEU A 292 15.80 16.31 -13.48
C LEU A 292 16.30 17.72 -13.15
N LEU A 293 15.51 18.48 -12.39
CA LEU A 293 15.86 19.83 -11.96
C LEU A 293 16.08 19.88 -10.45
N GLU A 294 17.29 20.22 -10.03
CA GLU A 294 17.60 20.55 -8.64
C GLU A 294 17.46 22.07 -8.44
N ALA A 295 16.40 22.50 -7.76
CA ALA A 295 16.15 23.92 -7.53
C ALA A 295 15.45 24.19 -6.19
N ALA A 296 15.86 25.26 -5.50
CA ALA A 296 15.30 25.66 -4.21
C ALA A 296 13.79 25.94 -4.30
N CYS A 297 13.08 25.82 -3.17
CA CYS A 297 11.68 26.25 -3.09
C CYS A 297 11.57 27.75 -3.40
N GLY A 298 10.68 28.13 -4.33
CA GLY A 298 10.48 29.53 -4.74
C GLY A 298 11.39 30.05 -5.86
N SER A 299 12.29 29.23 -6.43
CA SER A 299 13.22 29.65 -7.50
C SER A 299 12.60 29.93 -8.88
N GLY A 300 11.26 29.97 -9.00
CA GLY A 300 10.59 30.10 -10.30
C GLY A 300 10.60 28.81 -11.13
N LYS A 301 10.22 27.68 -10.53
CA LYS A 301 10.15 26.37 -11.23
C LYS A 301 9.02 26.26 -12.28
N THR A 302 8.06 27.19 -12.26
CA THR A 302 7.00 27.30 -13.27
C THR A 302 7.52 28.10 -14.46
#